data_AF-A0A8C7WVY6-F1
#
_entry.id   AF-A0A8C7WVY6-F1
#
_cell.length_a   1.000
_cell.length_b   1.000
_cell.length_c   1.000
_cell.angle_alpha   90.00
_cell.angle_beta   90.00
_cell.angle_gamma   90.00
#
_symmetry.space_group_name_H-M   'P 1'
#
loop_
_entity.id
_entity.type
_entity.pdbx_description
1 polymer ?
#
loop_
_entity_poly.entity_id
_entity_poly.type
_entity_poly.pdbx_seq_one_letter_code
_entity_poly.pdbx_strand_id
1 'polypeptide(L)'
;KTDLIFSSSSNWLLLLFLHVSFLFHGELLVFTHSHGFSICVHILKCSFTPSFFCLPLCHLPAASLCMMGCVGFYGLNESDLDKVFRLPTTTFIGGSETALPLKEIIRRLEMAYCQHIGVEFMFINDLDQCQWIRQKFETPGVMQFTPEEKRTLLARMIRSTRFEEFLQKKWSSEKRFGLEGCESLIPSLKTIIDKSSENGVENVIMGMPHRGRLNVLANVIRKELEQIFCQFDSKLEAADEGSGDVKYHLGMYHRRINRVTDRNITLSLVANPSHLEAVDPVVQGKTKAEQFYCGDNDGKRVNGADTSTSFNQLLAKPLCYRVGSR
;
A
#
# COMPACT_ATOMS: atom_id res chain seq x y z
N LYS A 1 15.08 -11.34 46.22
CA LYS A 1 15.36 -12.78 45.97
C LYS A 1 14.47 -13.27 44.84
N THR A 2 14.81 -12.88 43.60
CA THR A 2 14.43 -13.54 42.35
C THR A 2 15.48 -13.08 41.35
N ASP A 3 16.72 -13.47 41.63
CA ASP A 3 17.80 -13.44 40.65
C ASP A 3 17.43 -14.50 39.61
N LEU A 4 16.80 -14.04 38.53
CA LEU A 4 16.54 -14.89 37.37
C LEU A 4 17.89 -15.21 36.75
N ILE A 5 18.27 -16.47 36.89
CA ILE A 5 19.44 -17.09 36.27
C ILE A 5 19.22 -17.07 34.75
N PHE A 6 19.67 -16.01 34.07
CA PHE A 6 19.74 -15.93 32.61
C PHE A 6 20.99 -16.67 32.13
N SER A 7 20.94 -18.00 32.18
CA SER A 7 21.90 -18.89 31.53
C SER A 7 21.45 -19.10 30.08
N SER A 8 22.36 -18.93 29.11
CA SER A 8 22.37 -19.36 27.69
C SER A 8 21.04 -19.64 26.95
N SER A 9 20.16 -20.48 27.49
CA SER A 9 18.80 -20.77 27.04
C SER A 9 17.87 -19.54 27.02
N SER A 10 18.15 -18.53 27.84
CA SER A 10 17.28 -17.35 27.98
C SER A 10 17.41 -16.33 26.85
N ASN A 11 18.53 -16.33 26.12
CA ASN A 11 18.78 -15.39 25.03
C ASN A 11 17.89 -15.62 23.80
N TRP A 12 17.45 -16.87 23.58
CA TRP A 12 16.56 -17.22 22.46
C TRP A 12 15.13 -16.73 22.68
N LEU A 13 14.62 -16.83 23.91
CA LEU A 13 13.31 -16.29 24.29
C LEU A 13 13.25 -14.77 24.14
N LEU A 14 14.31 -14.07 24.57
CA LEU A 14 14.45 -12.62 24.42
C LEU A 14 14.34 -12.17 22.95
N LEU A 15 14.99 -12.89 22.04
CA LEU A 15 14.90 -12.62 20.60
C LEU A 15 13.52 -12.91 20.03
N LEU A 16 12.85 -13.94 20.51
CA LEU A 16 11.48 -14.23 20.11
C LEU A 16 10.54 -13.10 20.52
N PHE A 17 10.65 -12.59 21.76
CA PHE A 17 9.86 -11.43 22.22
C PHE A 17 10.17 -10.15 21.44
N LEU A 18 11.46 -9.89 21.17
CA LEU A 18 11.87 -8.77 20.33
C LEU A 18 11.26 -8.86 18.93
N HIS A 19 11.36 -10.03 18.28
CA HIS A 19 10.79 -10.26 16.95
C HIS A 19 9.26 -10.08 16.96
N VAL A 20 8.56 -10.68 17.92
CA VAL A 20 7.10 -10.54 18.07
C VAL A 20 6.70 -9.07 18.27
N SER A 21 7.50 -8.28 18.98
CA SER A 21 7.20 -6.85 19.17
C SER A 21 7.21 -6.08 17.85
N PHE A 22 8.20 -6.33 16.99
CA PHE A 22 8.26 -5.72 15.65
C PHE A 22 7.10 -6.19 14.75
N LEU A 23 6.67 -7.45 14.89
CA LEU A 23 5.53 -8.00 14.14
C LEU A 23 4.19 -7.33 14.49
N PHE A 24 3.99 -6.98 15.76
CA PHE A 24 2.71 -6.43 16.25
C PHE A 24 2.65 -4.91 16.30
N HIS A 25 3.80 -4.25 16.41
CA HIS A 25 3.86 -2.81 16.68
C HIS A 25 4.84 -2.05 15.77
N GLY A 26 5.55 -2.73 14.87
CA GLY A 26 6.47 -2.10 13.94
C GLY A 26 5.81 -1.02 13.10
N GLU A 27 4.54 -1.20 12.70
CA GLU A 27 3.83 -0.21 11.89
C GLU A 27 3.65 1.15 12.58
N LEU A 28 3.62 1.17 13.92
CA LEU A 28 3.48 2.40 14.71
C LEU A 28 4.74 3.26 14.67
N LEU A 29 5.89 2.66 14.32
CA LEU A 29 7.18 3.32 14.20
C LEU A 29 7.49 3.77 12.76
N VAL A 30 6.60 3.48 11.81
CA VAL A 30 6.81 3.78 10.39
C VAL A 30 6.55 5.27 10.12
N PHE A 31 7.50 5.91 9.45
CA PHE A 31 7.33 7.24 8.90
C PHE A 31 6.48 7.18 7.61
N THR A 32 5.16 7.09 7.77
CA THR A 32 4.20 7.04 6.64
C THR A 32 3.82 8.42 6.09
N HIS A 33 4.09 9.50 6.82
CA HIS A 33 3.65 10.85 6.47
C HIS A 33 4.68 11.60 5.61
N SER A 34 4.37 11.80 4.33
CA SER A 34 5.22 12.50 3.37
C SER A 34 5.55 13.95 3.73
N HIS A 35 4.69 14.61 4.51
CA HIS A 35 4.85 16.00 4.93
C HIS A 35 5.43 16.14 6.34
N GLY A 36 5.75 15.03 7.03
CA GLY A 36 6.33 15.07 8.37
C GLY A 36 5.41 15.60 9.49
N PHE A 37 4.13 15.86 9.22
CA PHE A 37 3.18 16.38 10.21
C PHE A 37 2.79 15.39 11.31
N SER A 38 3.16 14.11 11.17
CA SER A 38 2.94 13.11 12.21
C SER A 38 4.22 12.90 13.01
N ILE A 39 4.28 13.53 14.18
CA ILE A 39 5.14 13.10 15.28
C ILE A 39 4.39 11.95 15.94
N CYS A 40 4.66 10.69 15.57
CA CYS A 40 4.03 9.46 16.08
C CYS A 40 2.49 9.51 16.23
N VAL A 41 1.75 8.68 15.50
CA VAL A 41 0.31 8.47 15.79
C VAL A 41 0.14 7.79 17.15
N HIS A 42 0.25 8.58 18.21
CA HIS A 42 -0.05 8.25 19.58
C HIS A 42 -1.57 8.35 19.77
N ILE A 43 -2.13 7.36 20.48
CA ILE A 43 -3.49 7.32 21.04
C ILE A 43 -4.57 6.86 20.04
N LEU A 44 -4.93 5.56 20.06
CA LEU A 44 -6.33 5.07 20.04
C LEU A 44 -6.54 3.54 19.93
N LYS A 45 -5.51 2.70 19.68
CA LYS A 45 -5.72 1.23 19.60
C LYS A 45 -5.73 0.48 20.95
N CYS A 46 -5.43 1.13 22.08
CA CYS A 46 -5.36 0.46 23.40
C CYS A 46 -6.72 0.11 24.07
N SER A 47 -7.87 0.44 23.47
CA SER A 47 -9.16 0.34 24.16
C SER A 47 -9.98 -0.94 23.90
N PHE A 48 -9.53 -1.87 23.04
CA PHE A 48 -10.39 -2.97 22.57
C PHE A 48 -9.73 -4.36 22.50
N THR A 49 -8.88 -4.74 23.45
CA THR A 49 -8.51 -6.16 23.65
C THR A 49 -8.68 -6.59 25.11
N PRO A 50 -9.43 -7.67 25.39
CA PRO A 50 -9.63 -8.14 26.76
C PRO A 50 -8.34 -8.82 27.27
N SER A 51 -7.71 -8.15 28.23
CA SER A 51 -7.16 -8.70 29.46
C SER A 51 -6.54 -10.11 29.40
N PHE A 52 -5.32 -10.27 28.90
CA PHE A 52 -4.35 -11.29 29.39
C PHE A 52 -2.90 -11.05 28.91
N PHE A 53 -2.65 -10.10 28.01
CA PHE A 53 -1.31 -9.68 27.55
C PHE A 53 -1.03 -8.17 27.71
N CYS A 54 -1.79 -7.48 28.56
CA CYS A 54 -1.62 -6.05 28.80
C CYS A 54 -0.61 -5.82 29.94
N LEU A 55 0.69 -5.93 29.63
CA LEU A 55 1.76 -5.37 30.46
C LEU A 55 2.02 -3.91 30.02
N PRO A 56 2.44 -3.01 30.93
CA PRO A 56 2.08 -1.59 30.90
C PRO A 56 2.94 -0.80 29.90
N LEU A 57 2.60 -0.84 28.62
CA LEU A 57 3.09 0.11 27.62
C LEU A 57 2.41 1.49 27.73
N CYS A 58 1.42 1.64 28.62
CA CYS A 58 0.56 2.83 28.74
C CYS A 58 1.18 4.04 29.46
N HIS A 59 2.40 3.94 30.02
CA HIS A 59 2.98 5.01 30.86
C HIS A 59 4.33 5.57 30.41
N LEU A 60 4.83 5.23 29.22
CA LEU A 60 6.11 5.75 28.75
C LEU A 60 5.93 6.99 27.86
N PRO A 61 6.64 8.10 28.14
CA PRO A 61 6.66 9.25 27.24
C PRO A 61 7.31 8.87 25.90
N ALA A 62 6.83 9.50 24.82
CA ALA A 62 7.15 9.24 23.41
C ALA A 62 8.66 9.13 23.07
N ALA A 63 9.54 9.65 23.93
CA ALA A 63 10.99 9.52 23.79
C ALA A 63 11.54 8.10 24.07
N SER A 64 10.74 7.22 24.67
CA SER A 64 11.20 5.90 25.16
C SER A 64 11.04 4.76 24.13
N LEU A 65 10.37 5.02 23.00
CA LEU A 65 10.32 4.13 21.83
C LEU A 65 11.44 4.44 20.81
N CYS A 66 12.42 5.25 21.21
CA CYS A 66 13.70 5.29 20.52
C CYS A 66 14.39 3.92 20.67
N MET A 67 15.07 3.45 19.63
CA MET A 67 15.70 2.13 19.52
C MET A 67 16.51 1.67 20.76
N MET A 68 17.15 2.59 21.47
CA MET A 68 17.87 2.30 22.72
C MET A 68 16.95 2.01 23.92
N GLY A 69 15.74 2.58 23.96
CA GLY A 69 14.75 2.33 25.01
C GLY A 69 14.14 0.93 24.96
N CYS A 70 13.88 0.39 23.76
CA CYS A 70 13.39 -0.98 23.57
C CYS A 70 14.45 -2.04 23.93
N VAL A 71 15.72 -1.78 23.63
CA VAL A 71 16.84 -2.69 23.98
C VAL A 71 16.96 -2.80 25.51
N GLY A 72 16.91 -1.67 26.22
CA GLY A 72 16.88 -1.65 27.70
C GLY A 72 15.65 -2.33 28.31
N PHE A 73 14.48 -2.27 27.66
CA PHE A 73 13.25 -2.92 28.14
C PHE A 73 13.37 -4.45 28.21
N TYR A 74 14.12 -5.05 27.29
CA TYR A 74 14.39 -6.49 27.27
C TYR A 74 15.63 -6.89 28.08
N GLY A 75 16.23 -5.97 28.84
CA GLY A 75 17.44 -6.24 29.61
C GLY A 75 18.68 -6.47 28.72
N LEU A 76 18.63 -6.02 27.46
CA LEU A 76 19.77 -5.99 26.56
C LEU A 76 20.49 -4.64 26.72
N ASN A 77 21.82 -4.65 26.67
CA ASN A 77 22.64 -3.45 26.76
C ASN A 77 23.37 -3.18 25.44
N GLU A 78 23.96 -1.99 25.29
CA GLU A 78 24.77 -1.66 24.12
C GLU A 78 25.94 -2.64 23.92
N SER A 79 26.49 -3.18 25.01
CA SER A 79 27.55 -4.20 24.97
C SER A 79 27.09 -5.54 24.39
N ASP A 80 25.78 -5.77 24.26
CA ASP A 80 25.22 -6.98 23.65
C ASP A 80 25.05 -6.86 22.13
N LEU A 81 25.18 -5.65 21.56
CA LEU A 81 24.96 -5.39 20.13
C LEU A 81 25.87 -6.22 19.22
N ASP A 82 27.12 -6.43 19.63
CA ASP A 82 28.11 -7.21 18.87
C ASP A 82 28.06 -8.71 19.19
N LYS A 83 27.24 -9.14 20.17
CA LYS A 83 27.08 -10.56 20.48
C LYS A 83 26.26 -11.24 19.39
N VAL A 84 26.69 -12.45 19.02
CA VAL A 84 26.03 -13.27 17.99
C VAL A 84 24.95 -14.12 18.64
N PHE A 85 23.77 -14.10 18.05
CA PHE A 85 22.63 -14.86 18.50
C PHE A 85 22.08 -15.78 17.41
N ARG A 86 21.58 -16.95 17.82
CA ARG A 86 20.92 -17.90 16.91
C ARG A 86 19.49 -17.44 16.63
N LEU A 87 19.13 -17.40 15.36
CA LEU A 87 17.81 -16.98 14.91
C LEU A 87 16.77 -18.09 15.16
N PRO A 88 15.52 -17.74 15.54
CA PRO A 88 14.40 -18.67 15.50
C PRO A 88 14.14 -19.21 14.09
N THR A 89 13.63 -20.42 13.96
CA THR A 89 13.23 -20.99 12.66
C THR A 89 12.00 -20.31 12.05
N THR A 90 11.34 -19.44 12.82
CA THR A 90 10.11 -18.72 12.45
C THR A 90 10.36 -17.37 11.77
N THR A 91 11.61 -16.95 11.64
CA THR A 91 11.98 -15.69 10.98
C THR A 91 12.76 -15.94 9.69
N PHE A 92 12.60 -15.03 8.73
CA PHE A 92 13.33 -15.04 7.46
C PHE A 92 14.38 -13.92 7.38
N ILE A 93 14.56 -13.12 8.44
CA ILE A 93 15.56 -12.03 8.47
C ILE A 93 16.99 -12.54 8.25
N GLY A 94 17.27 -13.79 8.60
CA GLY A 94 18.58 -14.41 8.41
C GLY A 94 18.94 -14.68 6.95
N GLY A 95 17.95 -14.80 6.05
CA GLY A 95 18.18 -15.37 4.73
C GLY A 95 18.76 -16.78 4.85
N SER A 96 20.00 -16.98 4.39
CA SER A 96 20.73 -18.25 4.54
C SER A 96 21.47 -18.38 5.88
N GLU A 97 21.57 -17.32 6.68
CA GLU A 97 22.32 -17.30 7.93
C GLU A 97 21.45 -17.79 9.10
N THR A 98 21.98 -18.68 9.94
CA THR A 98 21.27 -19.21 11.12
C THR A 98 21.54 -18.42 12.40
N ALA A 99 22.51 -17.51 12.37
CA ALA A 99 22.90 -16.70 13.51
C ALA A 99 23.44 -15.34 13.03
N LEU A 100 23.13 -14.28 13.77
CA LEU A 100 23.50 -12.90 13.43
C LEU A 100 23.89 -12.12 14.70
N PRO A 101 24.77 -11.11 14.60
CA PRO A 101 24.96 -10.13 15.66
C PRO A 101 23.64 -9.43 15.98
N LEU A 102 23.37 -9.12 17.26
CA LEU A 102 22.13 -8.44 17.68
C LEU A 102 21.91 -7.12 16.92
N LYS A 103 22.97 -6.36 16.69
CA LYS A 103 22.94 -5.13 15.88
C LYS A 103 22.36 -5.37 14.48
N GLU A 104 22.74 -6.48 13.85
CA GLU A 104 22.27 -6.82 12.52
C GLU A 104 20.83 -7.33 12.53
N ILE A 105 20.45 -8.10 13.56
CA ILE A 105 19.06 -8.54 13.78
C ILE A 105 18.12 -7.33 13.87
N ILE A 106 18.47 -6.38 14.74
CA ILE A 106 17.71 -5.14 14.94
C ILE A 106 17.61 -4.38 13.62
N ARG A 107 18.74 -4.16 12.93
CA ARG A 107 18.77 -3.46 11.64
C ARG A 107 17.88 -4.10 10.59
N ARG A 108 17.87 -5.43 10.49
CA ARG A 108 17.02 -6.16 9.51
C ARG A 108 15.53 -6.09 9.88
N LEU A 109 15.19 -6.15 11.17
CA LEU A 109 13.81 -5.95 11.62
C LEU A 109 13.30 -4.53 11.37
N GLU A 110 14.13 -3.51 11.64
CA GLU A 110 13.82 -2.12 11.31
C GLU A 110 13.61 -1.94 9.81
N MET A 111 14.47 -2.55 8.99
CA MET A 111 14.32 -2.51 7.53
C MET A 111 13.01 -3.15 7.05
N ALA A 112 12.58 -4.25 7.68
CA ALA A 112 11.39 -4.97 7.29
C ALA A 112 10.10 -4.27 7.74
N TYR A 113 10.07 -3.71 8.96
CA TYR A 113 8.83 -3.28 9.60
C TYR A 113 8.72 -1.79 9.95
N CYS A 114 9.83 -1.04 9.95
CA CYS A 114 9.87 0.35 10.46
C CYS A 114 10.29 1.40 9.42
N GLN A 115 10.39 1.05 8.14
CA GLN A 115 10.83 1.98 7.08
C GLN A 115 9.70 2.87 6.57
N HIS A 116 9.34 2.74 5.29
CA HIS A 116 8.30 3.52 4.62
C HIS A 116 6.98 2.75 4.46
N ILE A 117 6.95 1.47 4.88
CA ILE A 117 5.80 0.57 4.76
C ILE A 117 5.48 0.03 6.15
N GLY A 118 4.24 0.23 6.60
CA GLY A 118 3.68 -0.45 7.77
C GLY A 118 2.95 -1.70 7.32
N VAL A 119 3.25 -2.83 7.95
CA VAL A 119 2.69 -4.14 7.58
C VAL A 119 1.82 -4.64 8.72
N GLU A 120 0.51 -4.47 8.60
CA GLU A 120 -0.46 -5.03 9.55
C GLU A 120 -0.97 -6.38 9.03
N PHE A 121 -0.58 -7.48 9.67
CA PHE A 121 -1.04 -8.83 9.26
C PHE A 121 -1.22 -9.83 10.40
N MET A 122 -0.74 -9.52 11.61
CA MET A 122 -0.81 -10.45 12.76
C MET A 122 -2.24 -10.73 13.25
N PHE A 123 -3.25 -10.03 12.73
CA PHE A 123 -4.66 -10.33 12.96
C PHE A 123 -5.18 -11.51 12.13
N ILE A 124 -4.40 -12.00 11.15
CA ILE A 124 -4.77 -13.13 10.30
C ILE A 124 -4.57 -14.44 11.10
N ASN A 125 -5.64 -15.23 11.20
CA ASN A 125 -5.60 -16.50 11.93
C ASN A 125 -4.85 -17.63 11.19
N ASP A 126 -4.73 -17.52 9.86
CA ASP A 126 -4.06 -18.51 9.01
C ASP A 126 -2.53 -18.35 9.11
N LEU A 127 -1.88 -19.38 9.64
CA LEU A 127 -0.43 -19.41 9.82
C LEU A 127 0.34 -19.40 8.51
N ASP A 128 -0.17 -20.05 7.46
CA ASP A 128 0.51 -20.14 6.17
C ASP A 128 0.52 -18.76 5.49
N GLN A 129 -0.58 -18.01 5.62
CA GLN A 129 -0.65 -16.62 5.16
C GLN A 129 0.32 -15.71 5.93
N CYS A 130 0.34 -15.82 7.27
CA CYS A 130 1.29 -15.08 8.09
C CYS A 130 2.76 -15.42 7.80
N GLN A 131 3.07 -16.69 7.49
CA GLN A 131 4.41 -17.10 7.07
C GLN A 131 4.75 -16.55 5.69
N TRP A 132 3.81 -16.59 4.74
CA TRP A 132 4.01 -16.05 3.40
C TRP A 132 4.32 -14.54 3.43
N ILE A 133 3.59 -13.76 4.23
CA ILE A 133 3.84 -12.32 4.39
C ILE A 133 5.23 -12.09 5.00
N ARG A 134 5.56 -12.79 6.10
CA ARG A 134 6.90 -12.71 6.72
C ARG A 134 8.00 -13.02 5.72
N GLN A 135 7.87 -14.09 4.94
CA GLN A 135 8.86 -14.45 3.94
C GLN A 135 9.04 -13.33 2.90
N LYS A 136 7.95 -12.66 2.50
CA LYS A 136 8.01 -11.56 1.52
C LYS A 136 8.65 -10.28 2.06
N PHE A 137 8.56 -10.00 3.36
CA PHE A 137 9.08 -8.76 3.96
C PHE A 137 10.41 -8.92 4.68
N GLU A 138 10.63 -10.03 5.38
CA GLU A 138 11.84 -10.27 6.17
C GLU A 138 13.02 -10.76 5.32
N THR A 139 12.76 -11.36 4.15
CA THR A 139 13.84 -11.85 3.30
C THR A 139 14.78 -10.70 2.91
N PRO A 140 16.10 -10.80 3.13
CA PRO A 140 17.03 -9.74 2.77
C PRO A 140 16.96 -9.39 1.28
N GLY A 141 16.94 -8.09 0.98
CA GLY A 141 17.00 -7.58 -0.40
C GLY A 141 15.65 -7.42 -1.10
N VAL A 142 14.52 -7.72 -0.45
CA VAL A 142 13.17 -7.62 -1.07
C VAL A 142 12.77 -6.21 -1.52
N MET A 143 13.36 -5.18 -0.91
CA MET A 143 13.11 -3.76 -1.24
C MET A 143 14.16 -3.17 -2.21
N GLN A 144 15.01 -3.99 -2.81
CA GLN A 144 16.03 -3.53 -3.75
C GLN A 144 15.47 -3.49 -5.18
N PHE A 145 15.56 -2.31 -5.80
CA PHE A 145 15.18 -2.11 -7.19
C PHE A 145 16.41 -1.96 -8.08
N THR A 146 16.35 -2.55 -9.26
CA THR A 146 17.30 -2.35 -10.33
C THR A 146 17.27 -0.90 -10.84
N PRO A 147 18.35 -0.39 -11.45
CA PRO A 147 18.36 0.93 -12.07
C PRO A 147 17.25 1.12 -13.12
N GLU A 148 16.94 0.08 -13.88
CA GLU A 148 15.91 0.05 -14.93
C GLU A 148 14.49 0.20 -14.35
N GLU A 149 14.20 -0.49 -13.25
CA GLU A 149 12.93 -0.36 -12.53
C GLU A 149 12.77 1.06 -11.97
N LYS A 150 13.82 1.61 -11.35
CA LYS A 150 13.81 3.00 -10.84
C LYS A 150 13.53 4.01 -11.95
N ARG A 151 14.17 3.87 -13.11
CA ARG A 151 13.91 4.72 -14.29
C ARG A 151 12.47 4.59 -14.78
N THR A 152 11.93 3.37 -14.79
CA THR A 152 10.55 3.11 -15.22
C THR A 152 9.53 3.75 -14.27
N LEU A 153 9.73 3.61 -12.96
CA LEU A 153 8.89 4.25 -11.94
C LEU A 153 8.93 5.78 -12.05
N LEU A 154 10.13 6.34 -12.20
CA LEU A 154 10.32 7.78 -12.40
C LEU A 154 9.61 8.28 -13.68
N ALA A 155 9.73 7.57 -14.80
CA ALA A 155 9.06 7.94 -16.04
C ALA A 155 7.52 7.92 -15.91
N ARG A 156 6.96 6.96 -15.16
CA ARG A 156 5.52 6.90 -14.86
C ARG A 156 5.08 8.07 -14.00
N MET A 157 5.87 8.41 -12.98
CA MET A 157 5.62 9.56 -12.11
C MET A 157 5.67 10.88 -12.89
N ILE A 158 6.69 11.10 -13.72
CA ILE A 158 6.81 12.30 -14.57
C ILE A 158 5.58 12.46 -15.47
N ARG A 159 5.11 11.38 -16.11
CA ARG A 159 3.90 11.43 -16.95
C ARG A 159 2.66 11.84 -16.15
N SER A 160 2.53 11.33 -14.93
CA SER A 160 1.45 11.71 -14.02
C SER A 160 1.49 13.20 -13.70
N THR A 161 2.64 13.70 -13.26
CA THR A 161 2.81 15.11 -12.86
C THR A 161 2.63 16.06 -14.04
N ARG A 162 3.26 15.78 -15.19
CA ARG A 162 3.15 16.63 -16.38
C ARG A 162 1.74 16.71 -16.93
N PHE A 163 0.97 15.62 -16.82
CA PHE A 163 -0.43 15.62 -17.23
C PHE A 163 -1.27 16.58 -16.37
N GLU A 164 -1.10 16.57 -15.05
CA GLU A 164 -1.81 17.50 -14.16
C GLU A 164 -1.38 18.95 -14.37
N GLU A 165 -0.07 19.21 -14.49
CA GLU A 165 0.45 20.55 -14.79
C GLU A 165 -0.13 21.11 -16.09
N PHE A 166 -0.24 20.26 -17.11
CA PHE A 166 -0.84 20.64 -18.40
C PHE A 166 -2.32 21.00 -18.24
N LEU A 167 -3.10 20.15 -17.57
CA LEU A 167 -4.52 20.43 -17.32
C LEU A 167 -4.71 21.73 -16.54
N GLN A 168 -3.90 21.94 -15.49
CA GLN A 168 -3.95 23.15 -14.66
C GLN A 168 -3.63 24.41 -15.47
N LYS A 169 -2.67 24.34 -16.39
CA LYS A 169 -2.28 25.48 -17.23
C LYS A 169 -3.33 25.80 -18.31
N LYS A 170 -3.93 24.77 -18.92
CA LYS A 170 -4.85 24.95 -20.05
C LYS A 170 -6.28 25.29 -19.60
N TRP A 171 -6.74 24.69 -18.49
CA TRP A 171 -8.08 24.87 -17.94
C TRP A 171 -8.02 25.18 -16.44
N SER A 172 -7.47 26.34 -16.10
CA SER A 172 -7.23 26.76 -14.71
C SER A 172 -8.50 26.89 -13.85
N SER A 173 -9.63 27.21 -14.47
CA SER A 173 -10.92 27.43 -13.78
C SER A 173 -11.79 26.18 -13.73
N GLU A 174 -11.43 25.10 -14.42
CA GLU A 174 -12.24 23.89 -14.53
C GLU A 174 -12.00 22.92 -13.38
N LYS A 175 -13.09 22.36 -12.84
CA LYS A 175 -12.97 21.30 -11.84
C LYS A 175 -12.48 20.02 -12.51
N ARG A 176 -11.30 19.55 -12.08
CA ARG A 176 -10.64 18.34 -12.61
C ARG A 176 -10.36 17.24 -11.58
N PHE A 177 -10.40 17.56 -10.28
CA PHE A 177 -10.03 16.65 -9.19
C PHE A 177 -8.64 16.04 -9.39
N GLY A 178 -7.62 16.89 -9.45
CA GLY A 178 -6.24 16.50 -9.73
C GLY A 178 -5.65 15.51 -8.72
N LEU A 179 -4.58 14.84 -9.17
CA LEU A 179 -3.82 13.86 -8.39
C LEU A 179 -2.61 14.47 -7.66
N GLU A 180 -2.53 15.79 -7.49
CA GLU A 180 -1.39 16.43 -6.84
C GLU A 180 -1.16 15.89 -5.41
N GLY A 181 0.10 15.58 -5.12
CA GLY A 181 0.54 14.98 -3.86
C GLY A 181 0.28 13.49 -3.74
N CYS A 182 -0.39 12.87 -4.72
CA CYS A 182 -0.66 11.43 -4.77
C CYS A 182 -0.27 10.80 -6.12
N GLU A 183 0.71 11.38 -6.82
CA GLU A 183 1.16 10.95 -8.14
C GLU A 183 1.75 9.54 -8.14
N SER A 184 2.17 9.05 -6.96
CA SER A 184 2.61 7.67 -6.74
C SER A 184 1.52 6.64 -7.06
N LEU A 185 0.24 7.03 -7.11
CA LEU A 185 -0.86 6.16 -7.54
C LEU A 185 -0.63 5.60 -8.95
N ILE A 186 -0.15 6.42 -9.89
CA ILE A 186 0.05 6.00 -11.29
C ILE A 186 1.11 4.90 -11.44
N PRO A 187 2.36 5.05 -10.93
CA PRO A 187 3.32 3.97 -10.97
C PRO A 187 2.82 2.73 -10.23
N SER A 188 2.18 2.87 -9.06
CA SER A 188 1.64 1.76 -8.28
C SER A 188 0.60 0.94 -9.04
N LEU A 189 -0.43 1.59 -9.61
CA LEU A 189 -1.45 0.91 -10.40
C LEU A 189 -0.85 0.19 -11.61
N LYS A 190 0.09 0.82 -12.30
CA LYS A 190 0.74 0.18 -13.45
C LYS A 190 1.57 -1.02 -13.02
N THR A 191 2.28 -0.95 -11.90
CA THR A 191 3.03 -2.09 -11.36
C THR A 191 2.11 -3.25 -10.97
N ILE A 192 0.95 -2.97 -10.37
CA ILE A 192 -0.08 -4.00 -10.08
C ILE A 192 -0.55 -4.66 -11.37
N ILE A 193 -0.84 -3.88 -12.41
CA ILE A 193 -1.27 -4.38 -13.72
C ILE A 193 -0.17 -5.22 -14.38
N ASP A 194 1.09 -4.79 -14.32
CA ASP A 194 2.22 -5.52 -14.88
C ASP A 194 2.39 -6.87 -14.17
N LYS A 195 2.40 -6.87 -12.82
CA LYS A 195 2.51 -8.09 -12.03
C LYS A 195 1.33 -9.04 -12.22
N SER A 196 0.12 -8.49 -12.34
CA SER A 196 -1.09 -9.28 -12.65
C SER A 196 -0.96 -9.94 -14.02
N SER A 197 -0.51 -9.20 -15.04
CA SER A 197 -0.27 -9.71 -16.39
C SER A 197 0.80 -10.82 -16.41
N GLU A 198 1.89 -10.67 -15.65
CA GLU A 198 2.92 -11.72 -15.48
C GLU A 198 2.31 -13.02 -14.93
N ASN A 199 1.40 -12.89 -13.96
CA ASN A 199 0.70 -14.01 -13.33
C ASN A 199 -0.43 -14.61 -14.20
N GLY A 200 -0.68 -14.09 -15.40
CA GLY A 200 -1.64 -14.64 -16.36
C GLY A 200 -3.02 -13.98 -16.35
N VAL A 201 -3.16 -12.84 -15.67
CA VAL A 201 -4.42 -12.07 -15.66
C VAL A 201 -4.59 -11.35 -16.99
N GLU A 202 -5.73 -11.55 -17.63
CA GLU A 202 -6.08 -10.98 -18.92
C GLU A 202 -7.03 -9.77 -18.79
N ASN A 203 -7.88 -9.76 -17.76
CA ASN A 203 -8.88 -8.71 -17.54
C ASN A 203 -8.70 -8.07 -16.16
N VAL A 204 -8.57 -6.75 -16.11
CA VAL A 204 -8.51 -5.96 -14.88
C VAL A 204 -9.66 -4.96 -14.87
N ILE A 205 -10.57 -5.10 -13.90
CA ILE A 205 -11.74 -4.25 -13.72
C ILE A 205 -11.52 -3.40 -12.48
N MET A 206 -11.71 -2.09 -12.61
CA MET A 206 -11.44 -1.12 -11.57
C MET A 206 -12.63 -0.19 -11.32
N GLY A 207 -12.87 0.12 -10.05
CA GLY A 207 -13.67 1.26 -9.60
C GLY A 207 -12.76 2.28 -8.91
N MET A 208 -13.03 3.57 -9.09
CA MET A 208 -12.24 4.64 -8.47
C MET A 208 -13.09 5.90 -8.25
N PRO A 209 -12.79 6.72 -7.22
CA PRO A 209 -13.44 8.01 -7.01
C PRO A 209 -13.01 9.06 -8.07
N HIS A 210 -13.50 10.29 -7.94
CA HIS A 210 -13.16 11.38 -8.86
C HIS A 210 -11.66 11.80 -8.80
N ARG A 211 -10.97 11.60 -7.66
CA ARG A 211 -9.58 12.07 -7.47
C ARG A 211 -8.60 11.35 -8.38
N GLY A 212 -7.93 12.10 -9.26
CA GLY A 212 -6.96 11.59 -10.22
C GLY A 212 -7.56 10.73 -11.34
N ARG A 213 -8.88 10.72 -11.52
CA ARG A 213 -9.53 9.83 -12.51
C ARG A 213 -9.10 10.10 -13.94
N LEU A 214 -9.00 11.38 -14.33
CA LEU A 214 -8.50 11.77 -15.65
C LEU A 214 -7.05 11.31 -15.87
N ASN A 215 -6.25 11.34 -14.82
CA ASN A 215 -4.86 10.88 -14.84
C ASN A 215 -4.79 9.36 -15.05
N VAL A 216 -5.62 8.59 -14.33
CA VAL A 216 -5.73 7.14 -14.52
C VAL A 216 -6.22 6.80 -15.92
N LEU A 217 -7.24 7.49 -16.44
CA LEU A 217 -7.73 7.32 -17.80
C LEU A 217 -6.62 7.53 -18.84
N ALA A 218 -5.85 8.62 -18.73
CA ALA A 218 -4.77 8.94 -19.66
C ALA A 218 -3.54 8.02 -19.52
N ASN A 219 -3.05 7.84 -18.30
CA ASN A 219 -1.72 7.25 -18.06
C ASN A 219 -1.74 5.74 -17.75
N VAL A 220 -2.85 5.22 -17.21
CA VAL A 220 -3.02 3.80 -16.88
C VAL A 220 -3.81 3.09 -17.96
N ILE A 221 -5.04 3.56 -18.22
CA ILE A 221 -5.96 2.88 -19.14
C ILE A 221 -5.58 3.17 -20.58
N ARG A 222 -4.99 4.35 -20.86
CA ARG A 222 -4.57 4.83 -22.19
C ARG A 222 -5.74 5.26 -23.07
N LYS A 223 -6.74 5.91 -22.48
CA LYS A 223 -7.73 6.68 -23.25
C LYS A 223 -7.00 7.76 -24.05
N GLU A 224 -7.38 7.91 -25.31
CA GLU A 224 -6.78 8.90 -26.18
C GLU A 224 -6.93 10.32 -25.61
N LEU A 225 -5.85 11.09 -25.65
CA LEU A 225 -5.83 12.43 -25.05
C LEU A 225 -6.84 13.37 -25.69
N GLU A 226 -7.05 13.25 -27.01
CA GLU A 226 -8.07 14.00 -27.74
C GLU A 226 -9.46 13.76 -27.13
N GLN A 227 -9.84 12.50 -26.89
CA GLN A 227 -11.11 12.16 -26.27
C GLN A 227 -11.26 12.68 -24.83
N ILE A 228 -10.16 12.88 -24.12
CA ILE A 228 -10.18 13.50 -22.79
C ILE A 228 -10.32 15.02 -22.92
N PHE A 229 -9.54 15.65 -23.80
CA PHE A 229 -9.50 17.09 -23.97
C PHE A 229 -10.77 17.66 -24.58
N CYS A 230 -11.43 16.94 -25.49
CA CYS A 230 -12.73 17.32 -26.00
C CYS A 230 -13.74 17.51 -24.87
N GLN A 231 -13.70 16.71 -23.80
CA GLN A 231 -14.62 16.81 -22.65
C GLN A 231 -14.46 18.09 -21.81
N PHE A 232 -13.47 18.92 -22.12
CA PHE A 232 -13.31 20.25 -21.53
C PHE A 232 -13.91 21.36 -22.41
N ASP A 233 -14.32 21.04 -23.64
CA ASP A 233 -15.04 21.99 -24.48
C ASP A 233 -16.51 22.05 -24.03
N SER A 234 -16.97 23.25 -23.67
CA SER A 234 -18.34 23.51 -23.24
C SER A 234 -19.38 23.38 -24.35
N LYS A 235 -18.92 23.26 -25.60
CA LYS A 235 -19.78 23.14 -26.79
C LYS A 235 -20.07 21.70 -27.19
N LEU A 236 -19.52 20.71 -26.48
CA LEU A 236 -19.85 19.31 -26.75
C LEU A 236 -21.30 19.03 -26.40
N GLU A 237 -22.11 18.74 -27.41
CA GLU A 237 -23.40 18.11 -27.23
C GLU A 237 -23.23 16.59 -27.05
N ALA A 238 -24.09 15.98 -26.24
CA ALA A 238 -24.09 14.53 -26.08
C ALA A 238 -24.40 13.88 -27.44
N ALA A 239 -23.49 13.04 -27.94
CA ALA A 239 -23.69 12.33 -29.21
C ALA A 239 -24.73 11.20 -29.12
N ASP A 240 -24.96 10.67 -27.91
CA ASP A 240 -25.90 9.58 -27.62
C ASP A 240 -27.19 10.11 -26.96
N GLU A 241 -28.30 9.40 -27.15
CA GLU A 241 -29.56 9.64 -26.44
C GLU A 241 -29.37 9.51 -24.92
N GLY A 242 -29.19 10.64 -24.23
CA GLY A 242 -29.06 10.69 -22.77
C GLY A 242 -28.71 12.08 -22.25
N SER A 243 -28.88 12.29 -20.94
CA SER A 243 -28.51 13.55 -20.27
C SER A 243 -27.00 13.79 -20.18
N GLY A 244 -26.19 12.77 -20.53
CA GLY A 244 -24.75 12.73 -20.24
C GLY A 244 -24.46 12.66 -18.74
N ASP A 245 -23.17 12.64 -18.41
CA ASP A 245 -22.66 12.82 -17.05
C ASP A 245 -21.31 13.56 -17.12
N VAL A 246 -20.81 14.06 -16.00
CA VAL A 246 -19.55 14.78 -15.92
C VAL A 246 -18.35 13.88 -16.28
N LYS A 247 -17.32 14.48 -16.87
CA LYS A 247 -16.10 13.83 -17.39
C LYS A 247 -15.43 12.82 -16.46
N TYR A 248 -15.56 13.00 -15.15
CA TYR A 248 -14.97 12.14 -14.11
C TYR A 248 -15.95 11.09 -13.52
N HIS A 249 -17.11 10.86 -14.12
CA HIS A 249 -18.00 9.71 -13.82
C HIS A 249 -17.99 8.66 -14.92
N LEU A 250 -17.61 9.05 -16.14
CA LEU A 250 -17.64 8.18 -17.30
C LEU A 250 -16.68 7.00 -17.14
N GLY A 251 -17.18 5.81 -17.45
CA GLY A 251 -16.40 4.59 -17.53
C GLY A 251 -15.62 4.49 -18.83
N MET A 252 -14.72 3.52 -18.90
CA MET A 252 -13.95 3.25 -20.10
C MET A 252 -13.55 1.77 -20.18
N TYR A 253 -13.46 1.25 -21.39
CA TYR A 253 -13.00 -0.10 -21.68
C TYR A 253 -11.92 -0.03 -22.76
N HIS A 254 -10.78 -0.67 -22.51
CA HIS A 254 -9.68 -0.69 -23.47
C HIS A 254 -8.87 -1.97 -23.41
N ARG A 255 -8.76 -2.63 -24.55
CA ARG A 255 -7.89 -3.78 -24.75
C ARG A 255 -6.60 -3.33 -25.42
N ARG A 256 -5.45 -3.65 -24.83
CA ARG A 256 -4.13 -3.29 -25.35
C ARG A 256 -3.08 -4.31 -24.98
N ILE A 257 -1.92 -4.24 -25.64
CA ILE A 257 -0.76 -5.04 -25.26
C ILE A 257 -0.05 -4.37 -24.08
N ASN A 258 0.22 -5.14 -23.02
CA ASN A 258 1.13 -4.74 -21.96
C ASN A 258 2.57 -4.91 -22.44
N ARG A 259 3.26 -3.80 -22.69
CA ARG A 259 4.65 -3.79 -23.22
C ARG A 259 5.68 -4.45 -22.29
N VAL A 260 5.39 -4.61 -21.00
CA VAL A 260 6.31 -5.26 -20.05
C VAL A 260 6.26 -6.78 -20.21
N THR A 261 5.08 -7.34 -20.49
CA THR A 261 4.85 -8.80 -20.53
C THR A 261 4.55 -9.33 -21.93
N ASP A 262 4.36 -8.44 -22.90
CA ASP A 262 3.92 -8.71 -24.27
C ASP A 262 2.61 -9.51 -24.37
N ARG A 263 1.75 -9.38 -23.34
CA ARG A 263 0.45 -10.03 -23.26
C ARG A 263 -0.67 -9.04 -23.52
N ASN A 264 -1.77 -9.53 -24.08
CA ASN A 264 -3.00 -8.77 -24.17
C ASN A 264 -3.61 -8.59 -22.79
N ILE A 265 -3.92 -7.34 -22.44
CA ILE A 265 -4.64 -7.00 -21.22
C ILE A 265 -5.82 -6.09 -21.54
N THR A 266 -6.94 -6.39 -20.92
CA THR A 266 -8.16 -5.62 -20.99
C THR A 266 -8.31 -4.86 -19.68
N LEU A 267 -8.41 -3.53 -19.79
CA LEU A 267 -8.62 -2.65 -18.66
C LEU A 267 -10.02 -2.07 -18.74
N SER A 268 -10.80 -2.21 -17.68
CA SER A 268 -12.12 -1.59 -17.57
C SER A 268 -12.20 -0.71 -16.34
N LEU A 269 -12.54 0.55 -16.52
CA LEU A 269 -12.93 1.45 -15.44
C LEU A 269 -14.44 1.61 -15.45
N VAL A 270 -15.07 1.24 -14.34
CA VAL A 270 -16.52 1.26 -14.19
C VAL A 270 -17.00 2.72 -14.04
N ALA A 271 -18.13 3.05 -14.68
CA ALA A 271 -18.79 4.33 -14.48
C ALA A 271 -19.38 4.40 -13.07
N ASN A 272 -19.30 5.56 -12.42
CA ASN A 272 -19.75 5.69 -11.04
C ASN A 272 -20.41 7.06 -10.78
N PRO A 273 -21.44 7.11 -9.93
CA PRO A 273 -22.01 8.37 -9.47
C PRO A 273 -21.07 9.08 -8.48
N SER A 274 -21.45 10.29 -8.05
CA SER A 274 -20.77 11.04 -7.00
C SER A 274 -20.80 10.35 -5.61
N HIS A 275 -21.68 9.37 -5.40
CA HIS A 275 -21.76 8.62 -4.15
C HIS A 275 -20.51 7.74 -4.01
N LEU A 276 -19.59 8.16 -3.14
CA LEU A 276 -18.36 7.41 -2.85
C LEU A 276 -18.70 6.00 -2.34
N GLU A 277 -17.83 5.05 -2.64
CA GLU A 277 -17.94 3.61 -2.37
C GLU A 277 -19.17 2.87 -2.95
N ALA A 278 -20.10 3.57 -3.61
CA ALA A 278 -21.27 2.91 -4.22
C ALA A 278 -20.89 2.04 -5.43
N VAL A 279 -19.71 2.28 -6.02
CA VAL A 279 -19.19 1.53 -7.18
C VAL A 279 -18.61 0.17 -6.78
N ASP A 280 -18.25 -0.03 -5.52
CA ASP A 280 -17.54 -1.21 -5.01
C ASP A 280 -18.28 -2.52 -5.33
N PRO A 281 -19.56 -2.70 -4.93
CA PRO A 281 -20.31 -3.91 -5.28
C PRO A 281 -20.54 -4.04 -6.80
N VAL A 282 -20.57 -2.93 -7.54
CA VAL A 282 -20.74 -2.94 -9.01
C VAL A 282 -19.50 -3.52 -9.68
N VAL A 283 -18.30 -3.16 -9.21
CA VAL A 283 -17.03 -3.73 -9.69
C VAL A 283 -16.97 -5.22 -9.39
N GLN A 284 -17.34 -5.64 -8.19
CA GLN A 284 -17.35 -7.06 -7.81
C GLN A 284 -18.35 -7.86 -8.66
N GLY A 285 -19.56 -7.35 -8.85
CA GLY A 285 -20.58 -7.98 -9.71
C GLY A 285 -20.12 -8.09 -11.16
N LYS A 286 -19.55 -7.03 -11.72
CA LYS A 286 -18.98 -7.04 -13.08
C LYS A 286 -17.84 -8.04 -13.21
N THR A 287 -16.93 -8.07 -12.22
CA THR A 287 -15.82 -9.04 -12.17
C THR A 287 -16.33 -10.46 -12.18
N LYS A 288 -17.34 -10.77 -11.36
CA LYS A 288 -17.93 -12.10 -11.31
C LYS A 288 -18.61 -12.49 -12.62
N ALA A 289 -19.30 -11.55 -13.27
CA ALA A 289 -19.90 -11.77 -14.58
C ALA A 289 -18.83 -12.07 -15.65
N GLU A 290 -17.74 -11.28 -15.71
CA GLU A 290 -16.64 -11.50 -16.64
C GLU A 290 -15.93 -12.84 -16.39
N GLN A 291 -15.73 -13.23 -15.13
CA GLN A 291 -15.22 -14.57 -14.77
C GLN A 291 -16.11 -15.68 -15.34
N PHE A 292 -17.42 -15.56 -15.16
CA PHE A 292 -18.38 -16.53 -15.67
C PHE A 292 -18.34 -16.63 -17.21
N TYR A 293 -18.40 -15.51 -17.92
CA TYR A 293 -18.39 -15.50 -19.39
C TYR A 293 -17.04 -15.92 -19.99
N CYS A 294 -15.93 -15.69 -19.28
CA CYS A 294 -14.60 -16.13 -19.69
C CYS A 294 -14.29 -17.60 -19.33
N GLY A 295 -15.19 -18.29 -18.62
CA GLY A 295 -14.95 -19.64 -18.10
C GLY A 295 -13.86 -19.70 -17.02
N ASP A 296 -13.60 -18.59 -16.32
CA ASP A 296 -12.59 -18.47 -15.27
C ASP A 296 -13.15 -18.89 -13.90
N ASN A 297 -13.33 -20.21 -13.73
CA ASN A 297 -13.88 -20.77 -12.49
C ASN A 297 -12.96 -20.58 -11.26
N ASP A 298 -11.65 -20.45 -11.51
CA ASP A 298 -10.63 -20.30 -10.46
C ASP A 298 -10.31 -18.83 -10.12
N GLY A 299 -10.83 -17.86 -10.90
CA GLY A 299 -10.54 -16.44 -10.72
C GLY A 299 -9.09 -16.04 -11.02
N LYS A 300 -8.40 -16.76 -11.91
CA LYS A 300 -6.97 -16.54 -12.23
C LYS A 300 -6.74 -15.61 -13.41
N ARG A 301 -7.74 -15.45 -14.28
CA ARG A 301 -7.65 -14.69 -15.54
C ARG A 301 -8.34 -13.33 -15.43
N VAL A 302 -9.32 -13.18 -14.55
CA VAL A 302 -10.09 -11.95 -14.36
C VAL A 302 -9.95 -11.43 -12.93
N ASN A 303 -9.34 -10.25 -12.80
CA ASN A 303 -9.16 -9.56 -11.53
C ASN A 303 -10.08 -8.34 -11.41
N GLY A 304 -10.84 -8.30 -10.32
CA GLY A 304 -11.48 -7.08 -9.84
C GLY A 304 -10.54 -6.39 -8.86
N ALA A 305 -10.04 -5.22 -9.21
CA ALA A 305 -9.23 -4.40 -8.33
C ALA A 305 -10.06 -3.17 -7.95
N ASP A 306 -10.61 -3.17 -6.75
CA ASP A 306 -11.30 -1.98 -6.29
C ASP A 306 -10.30 -0.94 -5.77
N THR A 307 -10.24 0.22 -6.43
CA THR A 307 -9.37 1.32 -6.01
C THR A 307 -10.13 2.33 -5.15
N SER A 308 -11.43 2.15 -4.92
CA SER A 308 -12.14 2.86 -3.85
C SER A 308 -11.75 2.27 -2.50
N THR A 309 -12.07 1.02 -2.15
CA THR A 309 -11.87 0.57 -0.75
C THR A 309 -10.39 0.44 -0.31
N SER A 310 -9.51 -0.10 -1.17
CA SER A 310 -8.08 -0.30 -0.83
C SER A 310 -7.20 0.93 -1.08
N PHE A 311 -7.57 1.79 -2.04
CA PHE A 311 -6.81 3.00 -2.37
C PHE A 311 -7.46 4.29 -1.85
N ASN A 312 -8.73 4.33 -1.43
CA ASN A 312 -9.27 5.46 -0.63
C ASN A 312 -8.66 5.50 0.77
N GLN A 313 -8.20 4.40 1.36
CA GLN A 313 -7.37 4.53 2.56
C GLN A 313 -6.06 5.29 2.30
N LEU A 314 -5.53 5.26 1.06
CA LEU A 314 -4.36 6.01 0.60
C LEU A 314 -4.69 7.40 0.01
N LEU A 315 -5.88 7.60 -0.57
CA LEU A 315 -6.29 8.82 -1.32
C LEU A 315 -7.39 9.64 -0.62
N ALA A 316 -8.16 9.06 0.30
CA ALA A 316 -9.28 9.66 1.02
C ALA A 316 -8.94 10.08 2.46
N LYS A 317 -7.64 10.26 2.77
CA LYS A 317 -7.23 11.19 3.85
C LYS A 317 -6.75 12.54 3.30
N PRO A 318 -7.56 13.34 2.57
CA PRO A 318 -7.42 14.77 2.71
C PRO A 318 -7.92 15.11 4.12
N LEU A 319 -7.02 15.65 4.94
CA LEU A 319 -7.29 16.66 5.96
C LEU A 319 -8.78 17.05 6.10
N CYS A 320 -9.57 16.22 6.79
CA CYS A 320 -10.82 16.69 7.37
C CYS A 320 -10.48 17.22 8.77
N TYR A 321 -9.57 18.20 8.84
CA TYR A 321 -9.61 19.15 9.92
C TYR A 321 -10.83 20.01 9.64
N ARG A 322 -11.87 19.77 10.42
CA ARG A 322 -12.96 20.69 10.66
C ARG A 322 -12.33 22.02 11.09
N VAL A 323 -12.04 22.91 10.13
CA VAL A 323 -11.88 24.33 10.45
C VAL A 323 -13.28 24.75 10.88
N GLY A 324 -13.49 24.76 12.20
CA GLY A 324 -14.68 25.33 12.80
C GLY A 324 -14.83 26.74 12.26
N SER A 325 -15.89 26.97 11.51
CA SER A 325 -16.47 28.28 11.32
C SER A 325 -16.72 28.89 12.70
N ARG A 326 -16.02 29.98 13.01
CA ARG A 326 -16.61 31.05 13.81
C ARG A 326 -17.42 31.95 12.91
#